data_AF-A0A1T4MLK5-F1
#
_entry.id   AF-A0A1T4MLK5-F1
#
_cell.length_a   1.000
_cell.length_b   1.000
_cell.length_c   1.000
_cell.angle_alpha   90.00
_cell.angle_beta   90.00
_cell.angle_gamma   90.00
#
_symmetry.space_group_name_H-M   'P 1'
#
loop_
_entity.id
_entity.type
_entity.pdbx_description
1 polymer ?
#
loop_
_entity_poly.entity_id
_entity_poly.type
_entity_poly.pdbx_seq_one_letter_code
_entity_poly.pdbx_strand_id
1 'polypeptide(L)'
;MKLIGYTVVLILILIIILPLFMVNGCEVKNEPKQDLLSEEEVHISVLNHTNHEVMEINLEEYIVGVVAAEMPVVFDIEALKAQAIAARTYVVKRLEEFGGSPDKEHPQYDVCTDPSHCQAWITKEDRIKAWKNDKKYKKLDPEESWGKIQEAVMSTQGEIAVYDGQPIDPLFHSTSGGKTENSEDYFGNKVPYLRSVVSEYEQDSPNLVSEMVITTTEFIDKLKKKFPDIKVSIKNIENQIKVLETTEGGKIGKIQIGNKTMTGREAREILGLKSSNFEVKQKGNKVYFTVIGYGHGVGMSQYGADGMAKQGSNYQQILKHYYQGIEIINIYKK
;
A
#
# COMPACT_ATOMS: atom_id res chain seq x y z
N MET A 1 70.96 0.36 -34.36
CA MET A 1 70.18 -0.90 -34.43
C MET A 1 69.82 -1.50 -33.07
N LYS A 2 70.74 -1.57 -32.09
CA LYS A 2 70.42 -2.13 -30.75
C LYS A 2 69.31 -1.37 -30.01
N LEU A 3 69.31 -0.04 -30.06
CA LEU A 3 68.32 0.80 -29.35
C LEU A 3 66.89 0.59 -29.87
N ILE A 4 66.72 0.50 -31.19
CA ILE A 4 65.43 0.25 -31.86
C ILE A 4 64.91 -1.16 -31.54
N GLY A 5 65.80 -2.16 -31.47
CA GLY A 5 65.45 -3.52 -31.06
C GLY A 5 64.88 -3.57 -29.65
N TYR A 6 65.47 -2.84 -28.69
CA TYR A 6 64.92 -2.77 -27.33
C TYR A 6 63.57 -2.08 -27.27
N THR A 7 63.34 -1.04 -28.08
CA THR A 7 62.03 -0.35 -28.11
C THR A 7 60.93 -1.23 -28.67
N VAL A 8 61.22 -2.00 -29.73
CA VAL A 8 60.26 -2.93 -30.35
C VAL A 8 59.93 -4.09 -29.41
N VAL A 9 60.93 -4.63 -28.70
CA VAL A 9 60.71 -5.69 -27.69
C VAL A 9 59.90 -5.16 -26.51
N LEU A 10 60.15 -3.94 -26.03
CA LEU A 10 59.40 -3.35 -24.92
C LEU A 10 57.93 -3.10 -25.30
N ILE A 11 57.67 -2.65 -26.53
CA ILE A 11 56.31 -2.45 -27.06
C ILE A 11 55.57 -3.78 -27.21
N LEU A 12 56.25 -4.83 -27.70
CA LEU A 12 55.66 -6.18 -27.79
C LEU A 12 55.31 -6.76 -26.42
N ILE A 13 56.18 -6.56 -25.42
CA ILE A 13 55.93 -6.95 -24.03
C ILE A 13 54.72 -6.19 -23.47
N LEU A 14 54.60 -4.88 -23.71
CA LEU A 14 53.44 -4.09 -23.28
C LEU A 14 52.14 -4.56 -23.95
N ILE A 15 52.15 -4.84 -25.25
CA ILE A 15 50.96 -5.29 -26.00
C ILE A 15 50.51 -6.69 -25.58
N ILE A 16 51.42 -7.57 -25.17
CA ILE A 16 51.07 -8.94 -24.75
C ILE A 16 50.72 -8.99 -23.27
N ILE A 17 51.46 -8.28 -22.40
CA ILE A 17 51.30 -8.35 -20.96
C ILE A 17 50.17 -7.44 -20.43
N LEU A 18 49.91 -6.25 -21.01
CA LEU A 18 48.77 -5.42 -20.56
C LEU A 18 47.40 -6.12 -20.71
N PRO A 19 47.09 -6.80 -21.84
CA PRO A 19 45.84 -7.54 -21.95
C PRO A 19 45.76 -8.68 -20.94
N LEU A 20 46.88 -9.36 -20.62
CA LEU A 20 46.91 -10.41 -19.59
C LEU A 20 46.58 -9.88 -18.20
N PHE A 21 46.99 -8.65 -17.85
CA PHE A 21 46.58 -8.01 -16.60
C PHE A 21 45.13 -7.45 -16.64
N MET A 22 44.62 -7.05 -17.81
CA MET A 22 43.20 -6.68 -17.98
C MET A 22 42.26 -7.89 -17.91
N VAL A 23 42.67 -9.05 -18.41
CA VAL A 23 41.85 -10.29 -18.39
C VAL A 23 41.78 -10.89 -16.98
N ASN A 24 42.81 -10.70 -16.14
CA ASN A 24 42.77 -11.09 -14.72
C ASN A 24 42.02 -10.08 -13.82
N GLY A 25 41.59 -8.93 -14.36
CA GLY A 25 40.81 -7.92 -13.66
C GLY A 25 39.30 -7.98 -13.92
N CYS A 26 38.85 -8.88 -14.80
CA CYS A 26 37.45 -9.28 -14.84
C CYS A 26 37.20 -10.27 -13.71
N GLU A 27 37.01 -9.77 -12.49
CA GLU A 27 35.98 -10.37 -11.67
C GLU A 27 34.71 -10.28 -12.52
N VAL A 28 34.31 -11.43 -13.07
CA VAL A 28 32.91 -11.67 -13.38
C VAL A 28 32.19 -11.34 -12.09
N LYS A 29 31.60 -10.15 -12.01
CA LYS A 29 30.50 -9.93 -11.09
C LYS A 29 29.53 -11.03 -11.47
N ASN A 30 29.53 -12.10 -10.70
CA ASN A 30 28.40 -13.00 -10.67
C ASN A 30 27.24 -12.06 -10.38
N GLU A 31 26.44 -11.75 -11.40
CA GLU A 31 25.07 -11.36 -11.13
C GLU A 31 24.56 -12.38 -10.13
N PRO A 32 23.92 -11.96 -9.03
CA PRO A 32 23.38 -12.91 -8.09
C PRO A 32 22.55 -13.88 -8.91
N LYS A 33 22.97 -15.14 -8.95
CA LYS A 33 22.10 -16.22 -9.39
C LYS A 33 20.98 -16.19 -8.37
N GLN A 34 19.91 -15.49 -8.73
CA GLN A 34 18.65 -15.62 -8.05
C GLN A 34 18.24 -17.05 -8.37
N ASP A 35 18.59 -17.98 -7.48
CA ASP A 35 18.17 -19.37 -7.59
C ASP A 35 16.66 -19.36 -7.43
N LEU A 36 15.97 -19.29 -8.57
CA LEU A 36 14.52 -19.16 -8.61
C LEU A 36 13.89 -20.39 -7.93
N LEU A 37 13.07 -20.15 -6.91
CA LEU A 37 12.45 -21.15 -6.04
C LEU A 37 11.28 -21.84 -6.74
N SER A 38 10.96 -23.08 -6.32
CA SER A 38 9.76 -23.78 -6.77
C SER A 38 8.51 -23.23 -6.05
N GLU A 39 7.35 -23.32 -6.70
CA GLU A 39 6.06 -22.81 -6.20
C GLU A 39 5.69 -23.32 -4.80
N GLU A 40 6.11 -24.55 -4.44
CA GLU A 40 5.79 -25.21 -3.16
C GLU A 40 6.66 -24.70 -1.98
N GLU A 41 7.69 -23.90 -2.22
CA GLU A 41 8.75 -23.67 -1.22
C GLU A 41 8.70 -22.32 -0.51
N VAL A 42 8.00 -21.30 -1.03
CA VAL A 42 8.00 -19.97 -0.39
C VAL A 42 7.06 -19.97 0.83
N HIS A 43 7.66 -20.21 1.99
CA HIS A 43 7.03 -20.05 3.30
C HIS A 43 7.50 -18.76 3.93
N ILE A 44 6.60 -18.14 4.69
CA ILE A 44 6.87 -16.89 5.40
C ILE A 44 6.56 -17.07 6.88
N SER A 45 7.33 -16.36 7.69
CA SER A 45 7.15 -16.23 9.13
C SER A 45 6.21 -15.05 9.44
N VAL A 46 5.09 -15.33 10.09
CA VAL A 46 4.01 -14.36 10.36
C VAL A 46 3.78 -14.20 11.85
N LEU A 47 3.99 -12.98 12.36
CA LEU A 47 3.66 -12.64 13.75
C LEU A 47 2.19 -12.27 13.90
N ASN A 48 1.46 -13.02 14.73
CA ASN A 48 0.11 -12.64 15.12
C ASN A 48 0.13 -11.53 16.19
N HIS A 49 -0.36 -10.35 15.84
CA HIS A 49 -0.31 -9.18 16.73
C HIS A 49 -1.20 -9.29 17.98
N THR A 50 -2.19 -10.18 17.98
CA THR A 50 -3.15 -10.30 19.10
C THR A 50 -2.67 -11.28 20.17
N ASN A 51 -2.17 -12.45 19.78
CA ASN A 51 -1.75 -13.51 20.72
C ASN A 51 -0.23 -13.73 20.75
N HIS A 52 0.54 -13.01 19.92
CA HIS A 52 1.99 -13.11 19.78
C HIS A 52 2.51 -14.48 19.32
N GLU A 53 1.64 -15.33 18.74
CA GLU A 53 2.06 -16.57 18.10
C GLU A 53 2.74 -16.29 16.76
N VAL A 54 3.70 -17.16 16.41
CA VAL A 54 4.41 -17.12 15.12
C VAL A 54 3.92 -18.30 14.28
N MET A 55 3.53 -18.01 13.05
CA MET A 55 3.06 -19.00 12.09
C MET A 55 4.06 -19.09 10.93
N GLU A 56 4.42 -20.30 10.54
CA GLU A 56 5.08 -20.57 9.27
C GLU A 56 4.01 -21.01 8.28
N ILE A 57 3.78 -20.24 7.22
CA ILE A 57 2.68 -20.42 6.29
C ILE A 57 3.16 -20.25 4.85
N ASN A 58 2.61 -21.02 3.92
CA ASN A 58 2.87 -20.82 2.50
C ASN A 58 2.42 -19.41 2.08
N LEU A 59 3.21 -18.72 1.26
CA LEU A 59 2.93 -17.35 0.83
C LEU A 59 1.52 -17.21 0.25
N GLU A 60 1.14 -18.11 -0.66
CA GLU A 60 -0.15 -18.01 -1.35
C GLU A 60 -1.33 -18.24 -0.40
N GLU A 61 -1.19 -19.16 0.56
CA GLU A 61 -2.19 -19.36 1.61
C GLU A 61 -2.33 -18.11 2.50
N TYR A 62 -1.21 -17.47 2.85
CA TYR A 62 -1.24 -16.19 3.56
C TYR A 62 -1.97 -15.11 2.76
N ILE A 63 -1.71 -14.99 1.46
CA ILE A 63 -2.36 -14.00 0.60
C ILE A 63 -3.87 -14.21 0.51
N VAL A 64 -4.37 -15.45 0.51
CA VAL A 64 -5.83 -15.72 0.62
C VAL A 64 -6.40 -15.10 1.89
N GLY A 65 -5.73 -15.27 3.03
CA GLY A 65 -6.13 -14.67 4.30
C GLY A 65 -6.09 -13.12 4.30
N VAL A 66 -5.11 -12.52 3.61
CA VAL A 66 -5.03 -11.06 3.45
C VAL A 66 -6.19 -10.54 2.61
N VAL A 67 -6.43 -11.10 1.42
CA VAL A 67 -7.50 -10.64 0.52
C VAL A 67 -8.87 -10.79 1.21
N ALA A 68 -9.07 -11.87 1.97
CA ALA A 68 -10.30 -12.12 2.72
C ALA A 68 -10.52 -11.15 3.92
N ALA A 69 -9.45 -10.56 4.44
CA ALA A 69 -9.49 -9.56 5.49
C ALA A 69 -9.66 -8.13 4.93
N GLU A 70 -9.01 -7.81 3.81
CA GLU A 70 -8.92 -6.47 3.24
C GLU A 70 -10.08 -6.10 2.32
N MET A 71 -10.57 -7.04 1.50
CA MET A 71 -11.58 -6.75 0.47
C MET A 71 -12.92 -7.45 0.68
N PRO A 72 -14.04 -6.76 0.39
CA PRO A 72 -15.34 -7.41 0.31
C PRO A 72 -15.37 -8.51 -0.76
N VAL A 73 -15.75 -9.74 -0.38
CA VAL A 73 -15.85 -10.88 -1.32
C VAL A 73 -16.83 -10.68 -2.48
N VAL A 74 -17.78 -9.73 -2.32
CA VAL A 74 -18.74 -9.34 -3.35
C VAL A 74 -18.13 -8.49 -4.46
N PHE A 75 -16.90 -8.01 -4.31
CA PHE A 75 -16.21 -7.27 -5.37
C PHE A 75 -15.87 -8.17 -6.54
N ASP A 76 -15.69 -7.57 -7.71
CA ASP A 76 -15.34 -8.28 -8.92
C ASP A 76 -14.02 -9.08 -8.76
N ILE A 77 -13.93 -10.22 -9.45
CA ILE A 77 -12.76 -11.11 -9.38
C ILE A 77 -11.48 -10.39 -9.84
N GLU A 78 -11.58 -9.50 -10.83
CA GLU A 78 -10.42 -8.75 -11.32
C GLU A 78 -9.90 -7.74 -10.28
N ALA A 79 -10.78 -7.20 -9.44
CA ALA A 79 -10.39 -6.35 -8.32
C ALA A 79 -9.73 -7.17 -7.19
N LEU A 80 -10.25 -8.37 -6.90
CA LEU A 80 -9.64 -9.29 -5.93
C LEU A 80 -8.24 -9.75 -6.39
N LYS A 81 -8.06 -10.03 -7.69
CA LYS A 81 -6.75 -10.33 -8.30
C LYS A 81 -5.77 -9.18 -8.14
N ALA A 82 -6.19 -7.94 -8.41
CA ALA A 82 -5.35 -6.76 -8.23
C ALA A 82 -4.88 -6.62 -6.77
N GLN A 83 -5.76 -6.88 -5.80
CA GLN A 83 -5.40 -6.88 -4.38
C GLN A 83 -4.49 -8.03 -3.99
N ALA A 84 -4.67 -9.23 -4.56
CA ALA A 84 -3.78 -10.36 -4.32
C ALA A 84 -2.34 -10.01 -4.71
N ILE A 85 -2.15 -9.40 -5.89
CA ILE A 85 -0.83 -8.96 -6.37
C ILE A 85 -0.27 -7.84 -5.49
N ALA A 86 -1.08 -6.86 -5.08
CA ALA A 86 -0.65 -5.81 -4.17
C ALA A 86 -0.20 -6.39 -2.80
N ALA A 87 -0.98 -7.31 -2.23
CA ALA A 87 -0.64 -7.99 -0.99
C ALA A 87 0.65 -8.81 -1.13
N ARG A 88 0.79 -9.61 -2.20
CA ARG A 88 1.98 -10.42 -2.45
C ARG A 88 3.23 -9.56 -2.63
N THR A 89 3.12 -8.47 -3.39
CA THR A 89 4.22 -7.52 -3.60
C THR A 89 4.71 -6.93 -2.26
N TYR A 90 3.79 -6.64 -1.34
CA TYR A 90 4.12 -6.11 -0.01
C TYR A 90 4.96 -7.09 0.82
N VAL A 91 4.60 -8.37 0.78
CA VAL A 91 5.35 -9.43 1.46
C VAL A 91 6.71 -9.62 0.79
N VAL A 92 6.72 -9.84 -0.53
CA VAL A 92 7.95 -10.11 -1.30
C VAL A 92 8.99 -9.00 -1.16
N LYS A 93 8.56 -7.74 -1.06
CA LYS A 93 9.46 -6.61 -0.80
C LYS A 93 10.25 -6.71 0.52
N ARG A 94 9.78 -7.51 1.48
CA ARG A 94 10.44 -7.71 2.79
C ARG A 94 11.33 -8.95 2.84
N LEU A 95 11.14 -9.88 1.91
CA LEU A 95 11.87 -11.12 1.86
C LEU A 95 13.26 -10.91 1.26
N GLU A 96 14.30 -11.26 2.02
CA GLU A 96 15.70 -11.11 1.59
C GLU A 96 16.02 -11.90 0.32
N GLU A 97 15.38 -13.07 0.13
CA GLU A 97 15.54 -13.93 -1.05
C GLU A 97 15.16 -13.26 -2.38
N PHE A 98 14.29 -12.23 -2.32
CA PHE A 98 13.89 -11.42 -3.47
C PHE A 98 14.60 -10.06 -3.51
N GLY A 99 15.68 -9.88 -2.74
CA GLY A 99 16.41 -8.62 -2.63
C GLY A 99 15.68 -7.57 -1.76
N GLY A 100 14.67 -8.01 -1.02
CA GLY A 100 13.92 -7.19 -0.08
C GLY A 100 14.70 -6.84 1.18
N SER A 101 14.07 -6.09 2.07
CA SER A 101 14.65 -5.75 3.37
C SER A 101 13.66 -6.04 4.50
N PRO A 102 14.08 -6.73 5.57
CA PRO A 102 13.20 -7.00 6.71
C PRO A 102 12.64 -5.71 7.33
N ASP A 103 11.47 -5.85 7.92
CA ASP A 103 10.84 -4.77 8.65
C ASP A 103 11.65 -4.37 9.90
N LYS A 104 11.60 -3.09 10.29
CA LYS A 104 12.37 -2.58 11.44
C LYS A 104 11.71 -2.86 12.79
N GLU A 105 10.39 -2.97 12.85
CA GLU A 105 9.64 -3.22 14.08
C GLU A 105 9.68 -4.70 14.47
N HIS A 106 9.74 -5.59 13.49
CA HIS A 106 9.86 -7.03 13.71
C HIS A 106 10.88 -7.70 12.75
N PRO A 107 12.18 -7.40 12.86
CA PRO A 107 13.20 -7.87 11.91
C PRO A 107 13.39 -9.39 11.87
N GLN A 108 12.86 -10.11 12.86
CA GLN A 108 12.89 -11.57 12.92
C GLN A 108 11.73 -12.27 12.22
N TYR A 109 10.72 -11.52 11.74
CA TYR A 109 9.54 -12.05 11.07
C TYR A 109 9.30 -11.29 9.76
N ASP A 110 8.82 -11.99 8.74
CA ASP A 110 8.61 -11.40 7.41
C ASP A 110 7.48 -10.37 7.42
N VAL A 111 6.38 -10.69 8.10
CA VAL A 111 5.18 -9.82 8.24
C VAL A 111 4.45 -10.03 9.57
N CYS A 112 3.54 -9.12 9.90
CA CYS A 112 2.60 -9.28 11.02
C CYS A 112 1.14 -9.11 10.58
N THR A 113 0.21 -9.54 11.43
CA THR A 113 -1.24 -9.44 11.17
C THR A 113 -1.88 -8.14 11.63
N ASP A 114 -1.09 -7.15 12.08
CA ASP A 114 -1.59 -5.83 12.50
C ASP A 114 -1.84 -4.95 11.27
N PRO A 115 -3.09 -4.57 10.95
CA PRO A 115 -3.40 -3.73 9.79
C PRO A 115 -2.92 -2.27 9.94
N SER A 116 -2.50 -1.85 11.14
CA SER A 116 -1.90 -0.52 11.35
C SER A 116 -0.40 -0.48 11.03
N HIS A 117 0.23 -1.66 10.95
CA HIS A 117 1.64 -1.82 10.65
C HIS A 117 1.88 -2.51 9.30
N CYS A 118 1.29 -3.71 9.13
CA CYS A 118 1.36 -4.51 7.92
C CYS A 118 0.02 -4.55 7.19
N GLN A 119 -0.63 -5.71 7.15
CA GLN A 119 -1.85 -5.94 6.39
C GLN A 119 -2.81 -6.72 7.27
N ALA A 120 -4.11 -6.48 7.10
CA ALA A 120 -5.11 -7.29 7.76
C ALA A 120 -4.99 -8.74 7.30
N TRP A 121 -5.16 -9.69 8.21
CA TRP A 121 -5.14 -11.11 7.90
C TRP A 121 -6.18 -11.86 8.73
N ILE A 122 -6.77 -12.91 8.16
CA ILE A 122 -7.70 -13.77 8.87
C ILE A 122 -7.67 -15.21 8.37
N THR A 123 -7.89 -16.15 9.29
CA THR A 123 -8.10 -17.58 8.99
C THR A 123 -9.38 -17.84 8.20
N LYS A 124 -9.44 -18.97 7.49
CA LYS A 124 -10.65 -19.44 6.81
C LYS A 124 -11.80 -19.60 7.80
N GLU A 125 -11.55 -20.27 8.92
CA GLU A 125 -12.55 -20.61 9.92
C GLU A 125 -13.21 -19.35 10.49
N ASP A 126 -12.41 -18.36 10.87
CA ASP A 126 -12.93 -17.14 11.48
C ASP A 126 -13.59 -16.23 10.46
N ARG A 127 -13.15 -16.25 9.19
CA ARG A 127 -13.83 -15.52 8.13
C ARG A 127 -15.18 -16.11 7.77
N ILE A 128 -15.28 -17.43 7.68
CA ILE A 128 -16.56 -18.11 7.47
C ILE A 128 -17.53 -17.82 8.64
N LYS A 129 -17.05 -17.86 9.89
CA LYS A 129 -17.86 -17.45 11.06
C LYS A 129 -18.30 -15.99 10.97
N ALA A 130 -17.41 -15.09 10.56
CA ALA A 130 -17.73 -13.67 10.40
C ALA A 130 -18.82 -13.43 9.35
N TRP A 131 -18.70 -14.04 8.16
CA TRP A 131 -19.70 -13.89 7.10
C TRP A 131 -21.08 -14.43 7.49
N LYS A 132 -21.15 -15.56 8.19
CA LYS A 132 -22.42 -16.13 8.68
C LYS A 132 -23.16 -15.19 9.64
N ASN A 133 -22.42 -14.36 10.38
CA ASN A 133 -22.97 -13.41 11.35
C ASN A 133 -23.16 -11.99 10.80
N ASP A 134 -22.59 -11.69 9.63
CA ASP A 134 -22.66 -10.37 9.01
C ASP A 134 -23.98 -10.18 8.25
N LYS A 135 -24.68 -9.07 8.48
CA LYS A 135 -25.98 -8.79 7.81
C LYS A 135 -25.87 -8.71 6.28
N LYS A 136 -24.73 -8.25 5.76
CA LYS A 136 -24.42 -8.09 4.33
C LYS A 136 -24.06 -9.43 3.70
N TYR A 137 -23.30 -10.28 4.39
CA TYR A 137 -22.75 -11.52 3.81
C TYR A 137 -23.49 -12.80 4.20
N LYS A 138 -24.35 -12.81 5.23
CA LYS A 138 -25.05 -14.00 5.73
C LYS A 138 -25.93 -14.76 4.71
N LYS A 139 -26.19 -14.15 3.55
CA LYS A 139 -26.97 -14.75 2.45
C LYS A 139 -26.08 -15.42 1.40
N LEU A 140 -24.78 -15.19 1.43
CA LEU A 140 -23.82 -15.82 0.55
C LEU A 140 -23.48 -17.21 1.09
N ASP A 141 -23.16 -18.14 0.19
CA ASP A 141 -22.51 -19.37 0.59
C ASP A 141 -21.06 -19.04 0.99
N PRO A 142 -20.64 -19.33 2.23
CA PRO A 142 -19.32 -18.95 2.72
C PRO A 142 -18.19 -19.79 2.12
N GLU A 143 -18.45 -21.03 1.70
CA GLU A 143 -17.43 -21.87 1.05
C GLU A 143 -17.23 -21.40 -0.40
N GLU A 144 -18.30 -21.09 -1.13
CA GLU A 144 -18.19 -20.49 -2.47
C GLU A 144 -17.49 -19.12 -2.41
N SER A 145 -17.81 -18.32 -1.38
CA SER A 145 -17.17 -17.02 -1.14
C SER A 145 -15.67 -17.15 -0.89
N TRP A 146 -15.27 -18.12 -0.07
CA TRP A 146 -13.84 -18.42 0.14
C TRP A 146 -13.19 -18.93 -1.16
N GLY A 147 -13.86 -19.83 -1.87
CA GLY A 147 -13.41 -20.38 -3.15
C GLY A 147 -13.11 -19.31 -4.19
N LYS A 148 -13.95 -18.28 -4.29
CA LYS A 148 -13.72 -17.12 -5.18
C LYS A 148 -12.45 -16.34 -4.83
N ILE A 149 -12.18 -16.13 -3.54
CA ILE A 149 -10.95 -15.44 -3.11
C ILE A 149 -9.73 -16.32 -3.42
N GLN A 150 -9.82 -17.61 -3.14
CA GLN A 150 -8.78 -18.57 -3.47
C GLN A 150 -8.52 -18.59 -5.00
N GLU A 151 -9.56 -18.58 -5.83
CA GLU A 151 -9.42 -18.46 -7.28
C GLU A 151 -8.68 -17.19 -7.69
N ALA A 152 -9.01 -16.03 -7.13
CA ALA A 152 -8.31 -14.77 -7.42
C ALA A 152 -6.82 -14.84 -7.09
N VAL A 153 -6.47 -15.40 -5.93
CA VAL A 153 -5.08 -15.52 -5.48
C VAL A 153 -4.31 -16.51 -6.35
N MET A 154 -4.85 -17.71 -6.57
CA MET A 154 -4.16 -18.78 -7.29
C MET A 154 -4.03 -18.47 -8.79
N SER A 155 -5.01 -17.79 -9.40
CA SER A 155 -4.90 -17.37 -10.80
C SER A 155 -3.91 -16.22 -11.03
N THR A 156 -3.40 -15.60 -9.96
CA THR A 156 -2.32 -14.61 -9.98
C THR A 156 -1.11 -15.06 -9.16
N GLN A 157 -0.96 -16.38 -8.98
CA GLN A 157 0.10 -16.98 -8.17
C GLN A 157 1.47 -16.49 -8.63
N GLY A 158 2.29 -16.03 -7.67
CA GLY A 158 3.63 -15.51 -7.92
C GLY A 158 3.68 -14.15 -8.63
N GLU A 159 2.56 -13.58 -9.07
CA GLU A 159 2.56 -12.27 -9.73
C GLU A 159 2.77 -11.15 -8.70
N ILE A 160 3.73 -10.27 -8.98
CA ILE A 160 4.06 -9.07 -8.21
C ILE A 160 4.19 -7.85 -9.13
N ALA A 161 4.02 -6.66 -8.55
CA ALA A 161 4.24 -5.38 -9.22
C ALA A 161 5.66 -4.85 -8.94
N VAL A 162 6.38 -4.48 -10.00
CA VAL A 162 7.74 -3.94 -9.92
C VAL A 162 7.87 -2.61 -10.66
N TYR A 163 8.80 -1.77 -10.22
CA TYR A 163 9.21 -0.55 -10.90
C TYR A 163 10.74 -0.51 -10.94
N ASP A 164 11.31 -0.30 -12.12
CA ASP A 164 12.77 -0.41 -12.36
C ASP A 164 13.35 -1.74 -11.84
N GLY A 165 12.62 -2.84 -12.05
CA GLY A 165 13.02 -4.20 -11.66
C GLY A 165 12.95 -4.51 -10.15
N GLN A 166 12.45 -3.58 -9.32
CA GLN A 166 12.33 -3.76 -7.87
C GLN A 166 10.85 -3.79 -7.43
N PRO A 167 10.47 -4.63 -6.44
CA PRO A 167 9.12 -4.61 -5.88
C PRO A 167 8.70 -3.21 -5.39
N ILE A 168 7.50 -2.78 -5.78
CA ILE A 168 6.97 -1.46 -5.40
C ILE A 168 6.52 -1.44 -3.93
N ASP A 169 6.24 -0.25 -3.38
CA ASP A 169 5.36 -0.08 -2.21
C ASP A 169 3.89 -0.09 -2.68
N PRO A 170 3.15 -1.21 -2.56
CA PRO A 170 1.84 -1.37 -3.18
C PRO A 170 0.76 -0.83 -2.23
N LEU A 171 0.83 0.46 -1.88
CA LEU A 171 -0.11 1.09 -0.95
C LEU A 171 -1.52 1.06 -1.52
N PHE A 172 -2.51 0.71 -0.71
CA PHE A 172 -3.92 0.70 -1.10
C PHE A 172 -4.80 1.24 0.01
N HIS A 173 -6.01 1.67 -0.35
CA HIS A 173 -6.98 2.22 0.59
C HIS A 173 -8.40 1.94 0.13
N SER A 174 -9.39 2.17 1.01
CA SER A 174 -10.78 1.81 0.73
C SER A 174 -11.39 2.64 -0.39
N THR A 175 -11.40 3.97 -0.27
CA THR A 175 -12.10 4.84 -1.23
C THR A 175 -11.38 6.19 -1.32
N SER A 176 -11.09 6.65 -2.52
CA SER A 176 -10.27 7.84 -2.75
C SER A 176 -11.08 9.12 -2.59
N GLY A 177 -12.33 9.12 -3.05
CA GLY A 177 -13.15 10.33 -3.16
C GLY A 177 -13.07 11.01 -4.53
N GLY A 178 -12.68 10.26 -5.58
CA GLY A 178 -12.59 10.71 -6.97
C GLY A 178 -11.16 10.84 -7.52
N LYS A 179 -10.15 11.02 -6.67
CA LYS A 179 -8.72 11.02 -7.04
C LYS A 179 -7.86 10.45 -5.92
N THR A 180 -6.77 9.78 -6.31
CA THR A 180 -5.72 9.34 -5.39
C THR A 180 -4.75 10.48 -5.07
N GLU A 181 -3.93 10.31 -4.03
CA GLU A 181 -2.94 11.28 -3.58
C GLU A 181 -1.54 10.92 -4.10
N ASN A 182 -0.70 11.92 -4.31
CA ASN A 182 0.73 11.70 -4.46
C ASN A 182 1.31 11.22 -3.13
N SER A 183 2.36 10.39 -3.17
CA SER A 183 2.98 9.87 -1.94
C SER A 183 3.55 10.97 -1.05
N GLU A 184 4.13 12.03 -1.62
CA GLU A 184 4.71 13.15 -0.86
C GLU A 184 3.68 13.94 -0.07
N ASP A 185 2.43 13.99 -0.55
CA ASP A 185 1.35 14.74 0.09
C ASP A 185 0.89 14.09 1.40
N TYR A 186 1.15 12.79 1.58
CA TYR A 186 0.76 12.04 2.79
C TYR A 186 1.94 11.50 3.61
N PHE A 187 3.01 11.06 2.95
CA PHE A 187 4.19 10.41 3.56
C PHE A 187 5.47 11.26 3.46
N GLY A 188 5.44 12.40 2.79
CA GLY A 188 6.55 13.36 2.69
C GLY A 188 7.62 13.04 1.65
N ASN A 189 7.67 11.80 1.13
CA ASN A 189 8.62 11.39 0.10
C ASN A 189 7.93 11.14 -1.23
N LYS A 190 8.52 11.65 -2.31
CA LYS A 190 8.04 11.45 -3.68
C LYS A 190 8.43 10.06 -4.17
N VAL A 191 7.45 9.28 -4.61
CA VAL A 191 7.60 7.94 -5.17
C VAL A 191 7.07 7.94 -6.60
N PRO A 192 7.86 7.54 -7.62
CA PRO A 192 7.50 7.71 -9.03
C PRO A 192 6.21 7.01 -9.45
N TYR A 193 5.92 5.83 -8.90
CA TYR A 193 4.73 5.05 -9.23
C TYR A 193 3.51 5.35 -8.34
N LEU A 194 3.65 6.14 -7.27
CA LEU A 194 2.55 6.54 -6.39
C LEU A 194 2.16 8.00 -6.65
N ARG A 195 1.49 8.21 -7.78
CA ARG A 195 1.04 9.53 -8.24
C ARG A 195 -0.47 9.65 -8.15
N SER A 196 -0.95 10.88 -8.07
CA SER A 196 -2.37 11.19 -8.16
C SER A 196 -2.92 10.78 -9.52
N VAL A 197 -3.94 9.92 -9.51
CA VAL A 197 -4.73 9.52 -10.67
C VAL A 197 -6.20 9.67 -10.37
N VAL A 198 -7.01 9.84 -11.41
CA VAL A 198 -8.47 9.83 -11.28
C VAL A 198 -8.91 8.44 -10.87
N SER A 199 -9.77 8.33 -9.86
CA SER A 199 -10.37 7.07 -9.43
C SER A 199 -11.87 7.17 -9.68
N GLU A 200 -12.27 6.82 -10.90
CA GLU A 200 -13.68 6.79 -11.29
C GLU A 200 -14.40 5.60 -10.64
N TYR A 201 -15.74 5.59 -10.75
CA TYR A 201 -16.59 4.44 -10.41
C TYR A 201 -16.71 4.09 -8.91
N GLU A 202 -16.40 5.02 -8.01
CA GLU A 202 -16.46 4.80 -6.56
C GLU A 202 -17.86 5.04 -5.93
N GLN A 203 -18.89 5.35 -6.72
CA GLN A 203 -20.22 5.73 -6.23
C GLN A 203 -20.92 4.69 -5.36
N ASP A 204 -20.58 3.40 -5.54
CA ASP A 204 -21.14 2.31 -4.75
C ASP A 204 -20.46 2.17 -3.37
N SER A 205 -19.41 2.94 -3.10
CA SER A 205 -18.76 2.91 -1.80
C SER A 205 -19.67 3.51 -0.71
N PRO A 206 -19.99 2.75 0.36
CA PRO A 206 -20.72 3.28 1.50
C PRO A 206 -19.88 4.29 2.30
N ASN A 207 -18.59 4.42 1.97
CA ASN A 207 -17.65 5.35 2.58
C ASN A 207 -17.24 6.49 1.64
N LEU A 208 -17.89 6.63 0.46
CA LEU A 208 -17.60 7.75 -0.45
C LEU A 208 -17.88 9.08 0.22
N VAL A 209 -19.01 9.20 0.91
CA VAL A 209 -19.34 10.33 1.78
C VAL A 209 -19.81 9.77 3.11
N SER A 210 -19.25 10.27 4.21
CA SER A 210 -19.63 9.88 5.55
C SER A 210 -19.77 11.09 6.47
N GLU A 211 -20.59 10.94 7.50
CA GLU A 211 -20.74 11.96 8.53
C GLU A 211 -20.12 11.50 9.85
N MET A 212 -19.42 12.42 10.51
CA MET A 212 -18.98 12.25 11.89
C MET A 212 -19.46 13.43 12.72
N VAL A 213 -20.01 13.14 13.89
CA VAL A 213 -20.54 14.17 14.79
C VAL A 213 -19.89 14.02 16.15
N ILE A 214 -19.29 15.10 16.63
CA ILE A 214 -18.69 15.19 17.97
C ILE A 214 -19.20 16.43 18.69
N THR A 215 -19.05 16.47 20.00
CA THR A 215 -19.37 17.68 20.75
C THR A 215 -18.30 18.75 20.53
N THR A 216 -18.67 20.02 20.68
CA THR A 216 -17.74 21.16 20.65
C THR A 216 -16.64 21.03 21.72
N THR A 217 -16.97 20.49 22.89
CA THR A 217 -15.99 20.17 23.94
C THR A 217 -15.02 19.08 23.48
N GLU A 218 -15.51 17.97 22.94
CA GLU A 218 -14.67 16.88 22.44
C GLU A 218 -13.74 17.34 21.29
N PHE A 219 -14.22 18.19 20.38
CA PHE A 219 -13.40 18.80 19.33
C PHE A 219 -12.20 19.56 19.92
N ILE A 220 -12.47 20.41 20.91
CA ILE A 220 -11.42 21.21 21.57
C ILE A 220 -10.47 20.30 22.36
N ASP A 221 -10.98 19.31 23.08
CA ASP A 221 -10.18 18.40 23.90
C ASP A 221 -9.24 17.54 23.04
N LYS A 222 -9.73 17.01 21.91
CA LYS A 222 -8.91 16.28 20.93
C LYS A 222 -7.75 17.14 20.42
N LEU A 223 -8.03 18.40 20.05
CA LEU A 223 -6.99 19.33 19.60
C LEU A 223 -6.00 19.67 20.72
N LYS A 224 -6.48 19.96 21.93
CA LYS A 224 -5.63 20.29 23.09
C LYS A 224 -4.73 19.15 23.52
N LYS A 225 -5.15 17.90 23.33
CA LYS A 225 -4.31 16.73 23.61
C LYS A 225 -3.01 16.75 22.81
N LYS A 226 -3.04 17.24 21.57
CA LYS A 226 -1.85 17.39 20.71
C LYS A 226 -1.21 18.78 20.82
N PHE A 227 -2.03 19.82 20.95
CA PHE A 227 -1.62 21.22 20.99
C PHE A 227 -2.18 21.92 22.25
N PRO A 228 -1.54 21.79 23.42
CA PRO A 228 -2.07 22.31 24.69
C PRO A 228 -2.33 23.83 24.70
N ASP A 229 -1.59 24.59 23.87
CA ASP A 229 -1.65 26.04 23.74
C ASP A 229 -2.57 26.52 22.59
N ILE A 230 -3.35 25.63 21.99
CA ILE A 230 -4.30 25.98 20.93
C ILE A 230 -5.42 26.90 21.48
N LYS A 231 -5.70 27.96 20.73
CA LYS A 231 -6.73 28.97 21.01
C LYS A 231 -7.92 28.74 20.08
N VAL A 232 -8.93 28.04 20.57
CA VAL A 232 -10.19 27.78 19.88
C VAL A 232 -11.35 28.06 20.83
N SER A 233 -12.34 28.82 20.34
CA SER A 233 -13.61 29.08 20.99
C SER A 233 -14.60 27.95 20.73
N ILE A 234 -15.44 27.65 21.72
CA ILE A 234 -16.54 26.68 21.62
C ILE A 234 -17.67 27.14 20.68
N LYS A 235 -17.70 28.43 20.33
CA LYS A 235 -18.68 29.03 19.41
C LYS A 235 -18.03 29.33 18.06
N ASN A 236 -18.79 29.16 16.98
CA ASN A 236 -18.38 29.47 15.62
C ASN A 236 -17.07 28.75 15.22
N ILE A 237 -16.99 27.44 15.48
CA ILE A 237 -15.83 26.60 15.14
C ILE A 237 -15.52 26.64 13.65
N GLU A 238 -16.55 26.60 12.79
CA GLU A 238 -16.39 26.69 11.33
C GLU A 238 -15.59 27.92 10.89
N ASN A 239 -15.82 29.08 11.53
CA ASN A 239 -15.10 30.33 11.22
C ASN A 239 -13.66 30.37 11.77
N GLN A 240 -13.29 29.39 12.59
CA GLN A 240 -11.95 29.26 13.16
C GLN A 240 -11.11 28.21 12.42
N ILE A 241 -11.67 27.60 11.37
CA ILE A 241 -11.01 26.63 10.52
C ILE A 241 -10.80 27.26 9.14
N LYS A 242 -9.55 27.24 8.67
CA LYS A 242 -9.20 27.73 7.34
C LYS A 242 -8.34 26.70 6.63
N VAL A 243 -8.83 26.17 5.52
CA VAL A 243 -8.02 25.38 4.59
C VAL A 243 -7.04 26.33 3.92
N LEU A 244 -5.74 26.03 4.05
CA LEU A 244 -4.66 26.83 3.51
C LEU A 244 -4.14 26.27 2.18
N GLU A 245 -4.23 24.96 2.01
CA GLU A 245 -3.72 24.25 0.83
C GLU A 245 -4.52 22.98 0.58
N THR A 246 -4.74 22.67 -0.69
CA THR A 246 -5.39 21.46 -1.18
C THR A 246 -4.39 20.72 -2.06
N THR A 247 -4.28 19.42 -1.87
CA THR A 247 -3.38 18.53 -2.63
C THR A 247 -3.93 18.29 -4.04
N GLU A 248 -3.13 17.69 -4.92
CA GLU A 248 -3.55 17.40 -6.29
C GLU A 248 -4.75 16.42 -6.36
N GLY A 249 -4.83 15.46 -5.42
CA GLY A 249 -5.95 14.54 -5.29
C GLY A 249 -7.15 15.13 -4.55
N GLY A 250 -7.09 16.42 -4.17
CA GLY A 250 -8.24 17.17 -3.64
C GLY A 250 -8.43 17.05 -2.13
N LYS A 251 -7.46 16.49 -1.39
CA LYS A 251 -7.50 16.45 0.07
C LYS A 251 -6.94 17.73 0.67
N ILE A 252 -7.22 17.95 1.96
CA ILE A 252 -6.62 19.06 2.70
C ILE A 252 -5.13 18.75 2.88
N GLY A 253 -4.26 19.55 2.25
CA GLY A 253 -2.82 19.47 2.45
C GLY A 253 -2.43 20.16 3.76
N LYS A 254 -2.93 21.39 3.95
CA LYS A 254 -2.61 22.24 5.11
C LYS A 254 -3.84 22.97 5.61
N ILE A 255 -4.02 22.99 6.94
CA ILE A 255 -5.17 23.57 7.61
C ILE A 255 -4.75 24.37 8.83
N GLN A 256 -5.42 25.51 9.03
CA GLN A 256 -5.32 26.29 10.24
C GLN A 256 -6.58 26.06 11.08
N ILE A 257 -6.40 25.74 12.36
CA ILE A 257 -7.47 25.65 13.36
C ILE A 257 -7.09 26.56 14.53
N GLY A 258 -7.87 27.63 14.73
CA GLY A 258 -7.52 28.68 15.68
C GLY A 258 -6.17 29.33 15.34
N ASN A 259 -5.22 29.26 16.26
CA ASN A 259 -3.85 29.78 16.08
C ASN A 259 -2.83 28.71 15.65
N LYS A 260 -3.25 27.47 15.39
CA LYS A 260 -2.34 26.39 15.00
C LYS A 260 -2.52 26.03 13.54
N THR A 261 -1.41 25.73 12.88
CA THR A 261 -1.38 25.18 11.52
C THR A 261 -0.85 23.76 11.59
N MET A 262 -1.46 22.87 10.83
CA MET A 262 -1.13 21.45 10.74
C MET A 262 -1.43 20.91 9.35
N THR A 263 -0.97 19.70 9.08
CA THR A 263 -1.35 18.97 7.86
C THR A 263 -2.80 18.47 7.94
N GLY A 264 -3.44 18.21 6.81
CA GLY A 264 -4.75 17.57 6.82
C GLY A 264 -4.71 16.14 7.36
N ARG A 265 -3.57 15.44 7.24
CA ARG A 265 -3.32 14.15 7.87
C ARG A 265 -3.38 14.24 9.40
N GLU A 266 -2.64 15.17 9.99
CA GLU A 266 -2.67 15.39 11.45
C GLU A 266 -4.09 15.74 11.92
N ALA A 267 -4.80 16.61 11.19
CA ALA A 267 -6.19 16.94 11.52
C ALA A 267 -7.10 15.71 11.48
N ARG A 268 -6.99 14.88 10.43
CA ARG A 268 -7.71 13.60 10.30
C ARG A 268 -7.45 12.70 11.51
N GLU A 269 -6.18 12.47 11.86
CA GLU A 269 -5.77 11.59 12.96
C GLU A 269 -6.25 12.10 14.32
N ILE A 270 -6.09 13.40 14.60
CA ILE A 270 -6.54 14.03 15.86
C ILE A 270 -8.06 13.92 16.02
N LEU A 271 -8.80 14.16 14.93
CA LEU A 271 -10.26 14.21 14.97
C LEU A 271 -10.91 12.82 14.86
N GLY A 272 -10.17 11.82 14.35
CA GLY A 272 -10.65 10.46 14.12
C GLY A 272 -11.47 10.31 12.83
N LEU A 273 -11.11 11.08 11.79
CA LEU A 273 -11.86 11.10 10.52
C LEU A 273 -11.40 10.00 9.56
N LYS A 274 -12.31 9.55 8.69
CA LYS A 274 -12.00 8.51 7.69
C LYS A 274 -10.97 8.97 6.66
N SER A 275 -10.93 10.25 6.31
CA SER A 275 -9.95 10.84 5.38
C SER A 275 -9.60 12.28 5.80
N SER A 276 -8.61 12.86 5.12
CA SER A 276 -8.25 14.28 5.22
C SER A 276 -9.01 15.17 4.23
N ASN A 277 -10.08 14.66 3.59
CA ASN A 277 -10.98 15.46 2.77
C ASN A 277 -12.30 15.63 3.51
N PHE A 278 -12.50 16.78 4.14
CA PHE A 278 -13.70 17.01 4.95
C PHE A 278 -14.13 18.48 4.99
N GLU A 279 -15.43 18.68 5.17
CA GLU A 279 -16.05 19.96 5.52
C GLU A 279 -16.50 19.97 6.98
N VAL A 280 -16.57 21.15 7.60
CA VAL A 280 -16.95 21.31 9.01
C VAL A 280 -18.10 22.30 9.14
N LYS A 281 -19.13 21.92 9.90
CA LYS A 281 -20.26 22.79 10.27
C LYS A 281 -20.57 22.68 11.75
N GLN A 282 -20.91 23.79 12.40
CA GLN A 282 -21.36 23.77 13.79
C GLN A 282 -22.88 23.95 13.89
N LYS A 283 -23.55 23.13 14.71
CA LYS A 283 -24.95 23.36 15.12
C LYS A 283 -25.08 23.19 16.63
N GLY A 284 -25.35 24.28 17.33
CA GLY A 284 -25.40 24.29 18.79
C GLY A 284 -24.07 23.83 19.41
N ASN A 285 -24.14 22.80 20.26
CA ASN A 285 -22.98 22.21 20.93
C ASN A 285 -22.33 21.06 20.15
N LYS A 286 -22.70 20.84 18.88
CA LYS A 286 -22.17 19.76 18.03
C LYS A 286 -21.42 20.30 16.82
N VAL A 287 -20.36 19.58 16.44
CA VAL A 287 -19.56 19.77 15.25
C VAL A 287 -19.81 18.61 14.31
N TYR A 288 -20.23 18.92 13.09
CA TYR A 288 -20.54 17.97 12.03
C TYR A 288 -19.41 18.01 11.00
N PHE A 289 -18.84 16.85 10.73
CA PHE A 289 -17.87 16.64 9.66
C PHE A 289 -18.55 15.87 8.54
N THR A 290 -18.50 16.41 7.33
CA THR A 290 -18.80 15.66 6.10
C THR A 290 -17.47 15.25 5.50
N VAL A 291 -17.16 13.95 5.51
CA VAL A 291 -15.87 13.39 5.12
C VAL A 291 -16.02 12.63 3.81
N ILE A 292 -15.15 12.92 2.85
CA ILE A 292 -15.15 12.31 1.51
C ILE A 292 -14.02 11.28 1.41
N GLY A 293 -14.36 10.04 1.03
CA GLY A 293 -13.44 8.92 0.94
C GLY A 293 -13.03 8.33 2.29
N TYR A 294 -12.23 7.25 2.23
CA TYR A 294 -11.75 6.52 3.40
C TYR A 294 -10.35 5.94 3.15
N GLY A 295 -9.39 6.37 3.98
CA GLY A 295 -8.01 5.92 3.95
C GLY A 295 -7.04 7.05 3.58
N HIS A 296 -5.75 6.69 3.46
CA HIS A 296 -4.70 7.67 3.15
C HIS A 296 -4.83 8.25 1.73
N GLY A 297 -5.33 7.48 0.76
CA GLY A 297 -5.57 7.96 -0.61
C GLY A 297 -4.45 7.68 -1.60
N VAL A 298 -3.30 7.22 -1.13
CA VAL A 298 -2.12 6.92 -1.97
C VAL A 298 -2.25 5.51 -2.57
N GLY A 299 -1.88 5.36 -3.84
CA GLY A 299 -1.90 4.08 -4.56
C GLY A 299 -3.33 3.59 -4.88
N MET A 300 -3.58 2.29 -4.79
CA MET A 300 -4.82 1.70 -5.30
C MET A 300 -6.04 1.99 -4.43
N SER A 301 -7.13 2.50 -5.03
CA SER A 301 -8.45 2.51 -4.40
C SER A 301 -9.13 1.16 -4.59
N GLN A 302 -9.57 0.53 -3.51
CA GLN A 302 -10.26 -0.77 -3.56
C GLN A 302 -11.64 -0.66 -4.25
N TYR A 303 -12.44 0.35 -3.92
CA TYR A 303 -13.72 0.58 -4.59
C TYR A 303 -13.53 1.08 -6.03
N GLY A 304 -12.47 1.84 -6.29
CA GLY A 304 -12.12 2.24 -7.65
C GLY A 304 -11.67 1.04 -8.51
N ALA A 305 -10.93 0.09 -7.94
CA ALA A 305 -10.56 -1.17 -8.59
C ALA A 305 -11.80 -2.01 -8.93
N ASP A 306 -12.73 -2.18 -7.98
CA ASP A 306 -14.01 -2.86 -8.20
C ASP A 306 -14.85 -2.18 -9.30
N GLY A 307 -14.91 -0.84 -9.27
CA GLY A 307 -15.60 -0.06 -10.28
C GLY A 307 -14.99 -0.24 -11.68
N MET A 308 -13.65 -0.15 -11.81
CA MET A 308 -12.95 -0.42 -13.07
C MET A 308 -13.19 -1.85 -13.58
N ALA A 309 -13.15 -2.84 -12.70
CA ALA A 309 -13.41 -4.24 -13.03
C ALA A 309 -14.83 -4.45 -13.57
N LYS A 310 -15.84 -3.85 -12.92
CA LYS A 310 -17.23 -3.84 -13.39
C LYS A 310 -17.42 -3.15 -14.74
N GLN A 311 -16.52 -2.25 -15.12
CA GLN A 311 -16.48 -1.63 -16.46
C GLN A 311 -15.64 -2.45 -17.47
N GLY A 312 -15.18 -3.65 -17.10
CA GLY A 312 -14.47 -4.57 -17.99
C GLY A 312 -12.94 -4.45 -17.97
N SER A 313 -12.37 -3.66 -17.05
CA SER A 313 -10.91 -3.64 -16.88
C SER A 313 -10.41 -4.91 -16.21
N ASN A 314 -9.32 -5.49 -16.71
CA ASN A 314 -8.66 -6.60 -16.01
C ASN A 314 -7.71 -6.11 -14.90
N TYR A 315 -7.25 -7.01 -14.05
CA TYR A 315 -6.39 -6.69 -12.92
C TYR A 315 -5.09 -5.96 -13.32
N GLN A 316 -4.52 -6.28 -14.48
CA GLN A 316 -3.29 -5.63 -14.96
C GLN A 316 -3.53 -4.16 -15.33
N GLN A 317 -4.67 -3.87 -15.96
CA GLN A 317 -5.09 -2.50 -16.28
C GLN A 317 -5.37 -1.70 -15.00
N ILE A 318 -6.04 -2.33 -14.02
CA ILE A 318 -6.30 -1.73 -12.70
C ILE A 318 -4.98 -1.36 -12.02
N LEU A 319 -4.04 -2.30 -11.91
CA LEU A 319 -2.76 -2.07 -11.24
C LEU A 319 -1.93 -0.99 -11.94
N LYS A 320 -1.85 -1.01 -13.28
CA LYS A 320 -1.10 -0.01 -14.07
C LYS A 320 -1.73 1.38 -14.05
N HIS A 321 -3.03 1.47 -13.78
CA HIS A 321 -3.72 2.74 -13.57
C HIS A 321 -3.33 3.38 -12.24
N TYR A 322 -3.36 2.61 -11.14
CA TYR A 322 -3.07 3.12 -9.80
C TYR A 322 -1.59 3.24 -9.47
N TYR A 323 -0.76 2.39 -10.08
CA TYR A 323 0.69 2.38 -9.90
C TYR A 323 1.36 2.71 -11.24
N GLN A 324 1.84 3.94 -11.39
CA GLN A 324 2.29 4.44 -12.70
C GLN A 324 3.65 3.85 -13.10
N GLY A 325 3.73 3.34 -14.33
CA GLY A 325 4.99 2.84 -14.91
C GLY A 325 5.44 1.48 -14.36
N ILE A 326 4.58 0.76 -13.65
CA ILE A 326 4.93 -0.57 -13.16
C ILE A 326 4.89 -1.63 -14.25
N GLU A 327 5.62 -2.71 -14.00
CA GLU A 327 5.51 -3.98 -14.69
C GLU A 327 4.97 -5.04 -13.73
N ILE A 328 4.33 -6.07 -14.28
CA ILE A 328 3.89 -7.23 -13.51
C ILE A 328 4.77 -8.39 -13.95
N ILE A 329 5.48 -8.98 -13.00
CA ILE A 329 6.36 -10.14 -13.22
C ILE A 329 5.89 -11.30 -12.36
N ASN A 330 6.34 -12.51 -12.70
CA ASN A 330 6.10 -13.70 -11.89
C ASN A 330 7.41 -14.12 -11.20
N ILE A 331 7.36 -14.33 -9.89
CA ILE A 331 8.53 -14.71 -9.08
C ILE A 331 8.82 -16.22 -9.10
N TYR A 332 7.86 -17.03 -9.54
CA TYR A 332 8.03 -18.47 -9.71
C TYR A 332 8.55 -18.81 -11.11
N LYS A 333 9.27 -19.93 -11.22
CA LYS A 333 9.63 -20.50 -12.52
C LYS A 333 8.38 -21.02 -13.23
N LYS A 334 8.27 -20.72 -14.53
CA LYS A 334 7.33 -21.41 -15.44
C LYS A 334 7.83 -22.79 -15.83
#